data_AF-A0AAV4PUL7-F1
#
_entry.id   AF-A0AAV4PUL7-F1
#
_cell.length_a   1.000
_cell.length_b   1.000
_cell.length_c   1.000
_cell.angle_alpha   90.00
_cell.angle_beta   90.00
_cell.angle_gamma   90.00
#
_symmetry.space_group_name_H-M   'P 1'
#
loop_
_entity.id
_entity.type
_entity.pdbx_description
1 polymer ?
#
loop_
_entity_poly.entity_id
_entity_poly.type
_entity_poly.pdbx_seq_one_letter_code
_entity_poly.pdbx_strand_id
1 'polypeptide(L)' 'IGGTRFISFEDRNWHNDCFMCAECRTSLVGKGFITDGSDILCPECAKQRLM' A
#
# COMPACT_ATOMS: atom_id res chain seq x y z
N ILE A 1 -5.79 4.82 25.24
CA ILE A 1 -6.48 5.37 24.04
C ILE A 1 -5.75 4.79 22.83
N GLY A 2 -6.35 3.79 22.17
CA GLY A 2 -5.71 3.06 21.07
C GLY A 2 -5.74 3.90 19.81
N GLY A 3 -4.63 4.54 19.46
CA GLY A 3 -4.50 5.28 18.21
C GLY A 3 -4.34 4.30 17.06
N THR A 4 -5.42 3.98 16.36
CA THR A 4 -5.36 3.34 15.04
C THR A 4 -4.55 4.26 14.13
N ARG A 5 -3.39 3.81 13.66
CA ARG A 5 -2.55 4.59 12.75
C ARG A 5 -3.13 4.44 11.35
N PHE A 6 -3.44 5.55 10.72
CA PHE A 6 -3.93 5.59 9.34
C PHE A 6 -2.83 6.10 8.42
N ILE A 7 -2.85 5.61 7.19
CA ILE A 7 -1.98 6.08 6.11
C ILE A 7 -2.87 6.87 5.17
N SER A 8 -2.59 8.15 5.05
CA SER A 8 -3.28 9.06 4.15
C SER A 8 -2.35 9.37 2.99
N PHE A 9 -2.78 9.05 1.77
CA PHE A 9 -2.07 9.40 0.55
C PHE A 9 -3.06 9.87 -0.50
N GLU A 10 -2.82 11.05 -1.07
CA GLU A 10 -3.77 11.78 -1.90
C GLU A 10 -5.15 11.90 -1.20
N ASP A 11 -6.20 11.36 -1.82
CA ASP A 11 -7.58 11.36 -1.34
C ASP A 11 -7.99 10.02 -0.70
N ARG A 12 -7.01 9.16 -0.42
CA ARG A 12 -7.26 7.80 0.07
C ARG A 12 -6.64 7.57 1.43
N ASN A 13 -7.36 6.83 2.25
CA ASN A 13 -7.00 6.51 3.62
C ASN A 13 -7.05 5.00 3.81
N TRP A 14 -5.98 4.43 4.33
CA TRP A 14 -5.92 3.01 4.67
C TRP A 14 -5.58 2.86 6.15
N HIS A 15 -6.17 1.86 6.80
CA HIS A 15 -5.65 1.38 8.07
C HIS A 15 -4.22 0.87 7.88
N ASN A 16 -3.38 0.97 8.91
CA ASN A 16 -2.03 0.39 8.90
C ASN A 16 -2.06 -1.09 8.48
N ASP A 17 -3.01 -1.84 9.04
CA ASP A 17 -3.22 -3.25 8.73
C ASP A 17 -3.82 -3.48 7.33
N CYS A 18 -4.48 -2.50 6.72
CA CYS A 18 -5.02 -2.64 5.37
C CYS A 18 -4.05 -2.18 4.27
N PHE A 19 -2.96 -1.51 4.64
CA PHE A 19 -2.00 -0.97 3.69
C PHE A 19 -1.00 -2.04 3.24
N MET A 20 -1.51 -2.96 2.42
CA MET A 20 -0.79 -4.12 1.92
C MET A 20 -0.76 -4.16 0.39
N CYS A 21 0.26 -4.81 -0.18
CA CYS A 21 0.33 -5.06 -1.61
C CYS A 21 -0.85 -5.92 -2.09
N ALA A 22 -1.53 -5.51 -3.16
CA ALA A 22 -2.63 -6.25 -3.75
C ALA A 22 -2.21 -7.63 -4.29
N GLU A 23 -0.95 -7.76 -4.73
CA GLU A 23 -0.38 -9.01 -5.25
C GLU A 23 0.14 -9.92 -4.12
N CYS A 24 1.21 -9.50 -3.45
CA CYS A 24 1.90 -10.35 -2.48
C CYS A 24 1.41 -10.19 -1.03
N ARG A 25 0.41 -9.32 -0.79
CA ARG A 25 -0.19 -9.07 0.54
C ARG A 25 0.83 -8.62 1.61
N THR A 26 2.02 -8.14 1.21
CA THR A 26 3.03 -7.64 2.15
C THR A 26 2.63 -6.26 2.67
N SER A 27 2.91 -5.98 3.94
CA SER A 27 2.70 -4.64 4.51
C SER A 27 3.62 -3.63 3.85
N LEU A 28 3.03 -2.54 3.34
CA LEU A 28 3.70 -1.41 2.70
C LEU A 28 3.92 -0.25 3.66
N VAL A 29 3.57 -0.42 4.93
CA VAL A 29 3.73 0.58 5.98
C VAL A 29 5.21 0.94 6.13
N GLY A 30 5.54 2.22 5.93
CA GLY A 30 6.93 2.70 6.02
C GLY A 30 7.85 2.21 4.88
N LYS A 31 7.30 1.59 3.83
CA LYS A 31 8.01 1.17 2.63
C LYS A 31 7.52 1.99 1.43
N GLY A 32 8.31 1.98 0.35
CA GLY A 32 7.83 2.50 -0.94
C GLY A 32 6.66 1.67 -1.46
N PHE A 33 5.70 2.32 -2.10
CA PHE A 33 4.56 1.68 -2.75
C PHE A 33 4.25 2.41 -4.07
N ILE A 34 3.53 1.73 -4.95
CA ILE A 34 3.02 2.27 -6.22
C ILE A 34 1.50 2.10 -6.20
N THR A 35 0.77 3.12 -6.62
CA THR A 35 -0.67 3.04 -6.86
C THR A 35 -0.91 2.67 -8.32
N ASP A 36 -1.65 1.59 -8.54
CA ASP A 36 -2.07 1.12 -9.86
C ASP A 36 -3.61 1.19 -9.92
N GLY A 37 -4.12 2.35 -10.32
CA GLY A 37 -5.55 2.66 -10.28
C GLY A 37 -6.10 2.66 -8.85
N SER A 38 -6.83 1.60 -8.50
CA SER A 38 -7.44 1.37 -7.18
C SER A 38 -6.56 0.55 -6.23
N ASP A 39 -5.60 -0.18 -6.79
CA ASP A 39 -4.75 -1.10 -6.06
C ASP A 39 -3.44 -0.43 -5.64
N ILE A 40 -2.85 -0.96 -4.57
CA ILE A 40 -1.53 -0.57 -4.07
C ILE A 40 -0.60 -1.75 -4.20
N LEU A 41 0.55 -1.52 -4.83
CA LEU A 41 1.54 -2.54 -5.13
C LEU A 41 2.87 -2.22 -4.46
N CYS A 42 3.60 -3.26 -4.08
CA CYS A 42 4.97 -3.10 -3.65
C CYS A 42 5.89 -2.78 -4.85
N PRO A 43 7.08 -2.21 -4.64
CA PRO A 43 8.01 -1.85 -5.71
C PRO A 43 8.49 -3.04 -6.53
N GLU A 44 8.48 -4.25 -5.97
CA GLU A 44 8.79 -5.48 -6.70
C GLU A 44 7.64 -5.92 -7.62
N CYS A 45 6.42 -6.05 -7.09
CA CYS A 45 5.24 -6.44 -7.87
C CYS A 45 4.91 -5.40 -8.94
N ALA A 46 5.03 -4.10 -8.62
CA ALA A 46 4.86 -3.04 -9.61
C ALA A 46 5.90 -3.13 -10.72
N LYS A 47 7.18 -3.41 -10.39
CA LYS A 47 8.22 -3.65 -11.41
C LYS A 47 7.89 -4.84 -12.31
N GLN A 48 7.37 -5.93 -11.76
CA GLN A 48 6.97 -7.11 -12.54
C GLN A 48 5.76 -6.84 -13.46
N ARG A 49 4.84 -5.96 -13.06
CA ARG A 49 3.68 -5.55 -13.89
C ARG A 49 4.03 -4.61 -15.04
N LEU A 50 5.14 -3.88 -14.93
CA LEU A 50 5.57 -2.86 -15.90
C LEU A 50 6.56 -3.39 -16.95
N MET A 51 6.91 -4.69 -16.89
CA MET A 51 7.70 -5.40 -17.90
C MET A 51 6.78 -6.15 -18.85
#